data_AF-A0A353LZS7-F1
#
_entry.id   AF-A0A353LZS7-F1
#
_cell.length_a   1.000
_cell.length_b   1.000
_cell.length_c   1.000
_cell.angle_alpha   90.00
_cell.angle_beta   90.00
_cell.angle_gamma   90.00
#
_symmetry.space_group_name_H-M   'P 1'
#
loop_
_entity.id
_entity.type
_entity.pdbx_description
1 polymer ?
#
loop_
_entity_poly.entity_id
_entity_poly.type
_entity_poly.pdbx_seq_one_letter_code
_entity_poly.pdbx_strand_id
1 'polypeptide(L)'
;FRRAIPLDKGSLEKLVLCGAFDDLGGRNRHLQELGLEPKRELELLKAERELLGMYASRHPCSPFLPLVQSLQGGGESVAGELSGVQAMGNRWQGMLDTPEGLRSFEGTTGSFDGVKLVPGARLAFFGRASREGMFHVSWALPLGPTLLITPDPQNLQAIKSVLENEGGSKAAILLFGEAYHLLPQQFWVADAGKVQERFKAERIVYTWLDPWKENVP
;
A
#
# COMPACT_ATOMS: atom_id res chain seq x y z
N PHE A 1 -9.93 -0.81 -49.23
CA PHE A 1 -8.67 -0.23 -48.72
C PHE A 1 -8.60 -0.43 -47.21
N ARG A 2 -7.94 -1.50 -46.74
CA ARG A 2 -7.41 -1.56 -45.36
C ARG A 2 -5.90 -1.49 -45.50
N ARG A 3 -5.33 -0.31 -45.30
CA ARG A 3 -3.88 -0.14 -45.23
C ARG A 3 -3.48 -0.58 -43.82
N ALA A 4 -2.87 -1.74 -43.70
CA ALA A 4 -2.28 -2.16 -42.43
C ALA A 4 -1.13 -1.20 -42.13
N ILE A 5 -1.31 -0.35 -41.11
CA ILE A 5 -0.22 0.46 -40.57
C ILE A 5 0.45 -0.43 -39.53
N PRO A 6 1.70 -0.88 -39.76
CA PRO A 6 2.40 -1.66 -38.76
C PRO A 6 2.61 -0.79 -37.52
N LEU A 7 2.14 -1.25 -36.37
CA LEU A 7 2.45 -0.62 -35.09
C LEU A 7 3.88 -1.00 -34.69
N ASP A 8 4.65 -0.02 -34.24
CA ASP A 8 5.96 -0.28 -33.66
C ASP A 8 5.82 -0.98 -32.30
N LYS A 9 6.91 -1.61 -31.85
CA LYS A 9 6.95 -2.37 -30.59
C LYS A 9 6.56 -1.52 -29.37
N GLY A 10 6.92 -0.24 -29.33
CA GLY A 10 6.58 0.65 -28.22
C GLY A 10 5.09 1.00 -28.20
N SER A 11 4.48 1.22 -29.35
CA SER A 11 3.02 1.38 -29.46
C SER A 11 2.28 0.11 -29.03
N LEU A 12 2.76 -1.07 -29.42
CA LEU A 12 2.19 -2.35 -28.98
C LEU A 12 2.32 -2.56 -27.47
N GLU A 13 3.48 -2.24 -26.88
CA GLU A 13 3.69 -2.30 -25.43
C GLU A 13 2.66 -1.43 -24.69
N LYS A 14 2.45 -0.19 -25.12
CA LYS A 14 1.46 0.72 -24.49
C LYS A 14 0.04 0.17 -24.59
N LEU A 15 -0.33 -0.39 -25.74
CA LEU A 15 -1.65 -1.03 -25.92
C LEU A 15 -1.84 -2.24 -25.00
N VAL A 16 -0.78 -3.04 -24.81
CA VAL A 16 -0.80 -4.13 -23.82
C VAL A 16 -0.96 -3.58 -22.40
N LEU A 17 -0.15 -2.59 -22.02
CA LEU A 17 -0.13 -2.04 -20.66
C LEU A 17 -1.43 -1.31 -20.29
N CYS A 18 -2.12 -0.68 -21.24
CA CYS A 18 -3.43 -0.06 -21.02
C CYS A 18 -4.62 -1.02 -21.13
N GLY A 19 -4.38 -2.32 -21.36
CA GLY A 19 -5.40 -3.37 -21.36
C GLY A 19 -6.17 -3.57 -22.67
N ALA A 20 -5.70 -3.00 -23.79
CA ALA A 20 -6.38 -3.12 -25.08
C ALA A 20 -6.46 -4.57 -25.61
N PHE A 21 -5.69 -5.50 -25.03
CA PHE A 21 -5.62 -6.91 -25.41
C PHE A 21 -5.98 -7.87 -24.27
N ASP A 22 -6.60 -7.38 -23.18
CA ASP A 22 -6.86 -8.21 -21.99
C ASP A 22 -7.81 -9.39 -22.30
N ASP A 23 -8.74 -9.24 -23.26
CA ASP A 23 -9.62 -10.32 -23.75
C ASP A 23 -8.86 -11.43 -24.51
N LEU A 24 -7.65 -11.13 -25.01
CA LEU A 24 -6.81 -12.08 -25.76
C LEU A 24 -5.81 -12.81 -24.85
N GLY A 25 -5.69 -12.41 -23.59
CA GLY A 25 -4.75 -12.99 -22.63
C GLY A 25 -4.22 -11.98 -21.62
N GLY A 26 -3.50 -12.47 -20.61
CA GLY A 26 -2.93 -11.60 -19.58
C GLY A 26 -1.78 -10.73 -20.11
N ARG A 27 -1.69 -9.49 -19.61
CA ARG A 27 -0.69 -8.49 -20.05
C ARG A 27 0.75 -9.01 -20.03
N ASN A 28 1.16 -9.71 -18.97
CA ASN A 28 2.52 -10.27 -18.88
C ASN A 28 2.82 -11.32 -19.96
N ARG A 29 1.81 -12.06 -20.42
CA ARG A 29 1.97 -13.00 -21.55
C ARG A 29 2.23 -12.23 -22.84
N HIS A 30 1.45 -11.19 -23.11
CA HIS A 30 1.60 -10.35 -24.29
C HIS A 30 2.94 -9.60 -24.30
N LEU A 31 3.41 -9.12 -23.14
CA LEU A 31 4.74 -8.52 -23.01
C LEU A 31 5.84 -9.52 -23.39
N GLN A 32 5.75 -10.76 -22.90
CA GLN A 32 6.70 -11.81 -23.25
C GLN A 32 6.69 -12.17 -24.74
N GLU A 33 5.50 -12.22 -25.37
CA GLU A 33 5.36 -12.44 -26.82
C GLU A 33 5.99 -11.31 -27.65
N LEU A 34 6.02 -10.09 -27.12
CA LEU A 34 6.75 -8.96 -27.70
C LEU A 34 8.27 -9.00 -27.39
N GLY A 35 8.75 -9.99 -26.63
CA GLY A 35 10.14 -10.06 -26.14
C GLY A 35 10.45 -8.93 -25.16
N LEU A 36 9.52 -8.65 -24.25
CA LEU A 36 9.68 -7.74 -23.11
C LEU A 36 9.59 -8.54 -21.81
N GLU A 37 10.27 -8.05 -20.78
CA GLU A 37 10.22 -8.66 -19.46
C GLU A 37 8.82 -8.48 -18.82
N PRO A 38 8.33 -9.51 -18.11
CA PRO A 38 7.10 -9.38 -17.33
C PRO A 38 7.29 -8.36 -16.21
N LYS A 39 6.22 -7.65 -15.88
CA LYS A 39 6.18 -6.67 -14.79
C LYS A 39 5.46 -7.25 -13.57
N ARG A 40 5.79 -6.76 -12.39
CA ARG A 40 5.04 -7.09 -11.16
C ARG A 40 3.63 -6.50 -11.26
N GLU A 41 2.66 -7.11 -10.58
CA GLU A 41 1.25 -6.68 -10.63
C GLU A 41 1.07 -5.19 -10.27
N LEU A 42 1.77 -4.70 -9.23
CA LEU A 42 1.72 -3.29 -8.85
C LEU A 42 2.31 -2.37 -9.94
N GLU A 43 3.32 -2.83 -10.67
CA GLU A 43 3.93 -2.07 -11.75
C GLU A 43 3.00 -2.01 -12.98
N LEU A 44 2.27 -3.09 -13.26
CA LEU A 44 1.22 -3.09 -14.28
C LEU A 44 0.13 -2.06 -13.96
N LEU A 45 -0.32 -1.99 -12.70
CA LEU A 45 -1.30 -0.98 -12.26
C LEU A 45 -0.77 0.45 -12.39
N LYS A 46 0.50 0.68 -12.02
CA LYS A 46 1.14 1.99 -12.18
C LYS A 46 1.25 2.41 -13.64
N ALA A 47 1.65 1.50 -14.52
CA ALA A 47 1.71 1.74 -15.96
C ALA A 47 0.32 2.01 -16.55
N GLU A 48 -0.70 1.29 -16.10
CA GLU A 48 -2.10 1.55 -16.47
C GLU A 48 -2.51 2.98 -16.12
N ARG A 49 -2.27 3.40 -14.87
CA ARG A 49 -2.57 4.76 -14.45
C ARG A 49 -1.78 5.82 -15.22
N GLU A 50 -0.52 5.57 -15.52
CA GLU A 50 0.29 6.52 -16.30
C GLU A 50 -0.28 6.71 -17.71
N LEU A 51 -0.78 5.64 -18.34
CA LEU A 51 -1.31 5.67 -19.70
C LEU A 51 -2.77 6.15 -19.77
N LEU A 52 -3.60 5.82 -18.78
CA LEU A 52 -5.04 6.09 -18.79
C LEU A 52 -5.46 7.25 -17.88
N GLY A 53 -4.57 7.70 -16.98
CA GLY A 53 -4.87 8.70 -15.96
C GLY A 53 -5.58 8.17 -14.71
N MET A 54 -5.92 6.87 -14.66
CA MET A 54 -6.60 6.22 -13.53
C MET A 54 -6.28 4.73 -13.45
N TYR A 55 -6.50 4.12 -12.28
CA TYR A 55 -6.50 2.67 -12.13
C TYR A 55 -7.83 2.09 -12.61
N ALA A 56 -7.92 1.74 -13.89
CA ALA A 56 -9.14 1.20 -14.50
C ALA A 56 -9.46 -0.23 -14.02
N SER A 57 -8.43 -1.03 -13.77
CA SER A 57 -8.57 -2.43 -13.36
C SER A 57 -8.79 -2.57 -11.85
N ARG A 58 -7.89 -2.00 -11.04
CA ARG A 58 -7.96 -2.04 -9.57
C ARG A 58 -7.08 -0.96 -8.94
N HIS A 59 -7.62 -0.25 -7.94
CA HIS A 59 -6.83 0.69 -7.17
C HIS A 59 -5.84 -0.04 -6.22
N PRO A 60 -4.56 0.37 -6.13
CA PRO A 60 -3.50 -0.35 -5.39
C PRO A 60 -3.72 -0.43 -3.87
N CYS A 61 -4.54 0.47 -3.30
CA CYS A 61 -4.91 0.44 -1.88
C CYS A 61 -6.10 -0.48 -1.56
N SER A 62 -6.86 -0.94 -2.57
CA SER A 62 -8.07 -1.75 -2.37
C SER A 62 -7.85 -3.03 -1.55
N PRO A 63 -6.76 -3.80 -1.74
CA PRO A 63 -6.52 -5.01 -0.93
C PRO A 63 -6.31 -4.74 0.56
N PHE A 64 -5.94 -3.51 0.94
CA PHE A 64 -5.69 -3.14 2.33
C PHE A 64 -6.94 -2.65 3.06
N LEU A 65 -8.05 -2.38 2.35
CA LEU A 65 -9.27 -1.84 2.95
C LEU A 65 -9.79 -2.65 4.15
N PRO A 66 -9.81 -4.00 4.13
CA PRO A 66 -10.27 -4.76 5.30
C PRO A 66 -9.42 -4.47 6.54
N LEU A 67 -8.09 -4.41 6.41
CA LEU A 67 -7.21 -4.07 7.52
C LEU A 67 -7.45 -2.64 8.03
N VAL A 68 -7.59 -1.69 7.10
CA VAL A 68 -7.82 -0.28 7.44
C VAL A 68 -9.14 -0.12 8.20
N GLN A 69 -10.19 -0.81 7.78
CA GLN A 69 -11.47 -0.83 8.47
C GLN A 69 -11.36 -1.43 9.87
N SER A 70 -10.59 -2.51 10.05
CA SER A 70 -10.34 -3.11 11.38
C SER A 70 -9.58 -2.18 12.33
N LEU A 71 -8.78 -1.24 11.80
CA LEU A 71 -8.01 -0.26 12.59
C LEU A 71 -8.76 1.06 12.84
N GLN A 72 -9.91 1.27 12.19
CA GLN A 72 -10.67 2.53 12.24
C GLN A 72 -11.16 2.90 13.66
N GLY A 73 -11.44 1.90 14.50
CA GLY A 73 -12.01 2.09 15.82
C GLY A 73 -13.34 2.86 15.74
N GLY A 74 -13.50 3.91 16.56
CA GLY A 74 -14.70 4.75 16.58
C GLY A 74 -14.68 5.96 15.64
N GLY A 75 -13.65 6.11 14.79
CA GLY A 75 -13.50 7.23 13.85
C GLY A 75 -13.94 6.88 12.43
N GLU A 76 -13.43 7.64 11.47
CA GLU A 76 -13.49 7.33 10.04
C GLU A 76 -12.09 7.01 9.51
N SER A 77 -12.02 6.22 8.43
CA SER A 77 -10.77 5.88 7.76
C SER A 77 -10.90 6.06 6.25
N VAL A 78 -9.79 6.42 5.61
CA VAL A 78 -9.68 6.53 4.15
C VAL A 78 -8.33 6.00 3.71
N ALA A 79 -8.28 5.23 2.63
CA ALA A 79 -7.06 4.63 2.11
C ALA A 79 -6.90 4.93 0.62
N GLY A 80 -5.70 5.32 0.23
CA GLY A 80 -5.46 5.76 -1.13
C GLY A 80 -3.99 6.04 -1.44
N GLU A 81 -3.72 6.45 -2.68
CA GLU A 81 -2.40 6.90 -3.12
C GLU A 81 -2.31 8.42 -3.09
N LEU A 82 -1.25 8.96 -2.49
CA LEU A 82 -1.06 10.39 -2.36
C LEU A 82 -0.80 11.01 -3.75
N SER A 83 -1.72 11.83 -4.24
CA SER A 83 -1.59 12.48 -5.54
C SER A 83 -0.81 13.78 -5.46
N GLY A 84 -1.00 14.54 -4.37
CA GLY A 84 -0.31 15.80 -4.14
C GLY A 84 -0.43 16.23 -2.69
N VAL A 85 0.59 16.93 -2.21
CA VAL A 85 0.69 17.33 -0.81
C VAL A 85 1.49 18.62 -0.68
N GLN A 86 1.09 19.49 0.24
CA GLN A 86 1.73 20.76 0.51
C GLN A 86 1.84 20.99 2.02
N ALA A 87 3.01 21.42 2.47
CA ALA A 87 3.24 21.88 3.83
C ALA A 87 2.92 23.39 3.95
N MET A 88 2.20 23.75 5.01
CA MET A 88 1.87 25.12 5.40
C MET A 88 2.14 25.29 6.90
N GLY A 89 3.39 25.57 7.25
CA GLY A 89 3.83 25.63 8.65
C GLY A 89 3.73 24.26 9.33
N ASN A 90 2.92 24.16 10.39
CA ASN A 90 2.65 22.90 11.10
C ASN A 90 1.49 22.09 10.51
N ARG A 91 0.91 22.52 9.38
CA ARG A 91 -0.20 21.84 8.73
C ARG A 91 0.23 21.27 7.39
N TRP A 92 -0.34 20.13 7.06
CA TRP A 92 -0.23 19.47 5.77
C TRP A 92 -1.61 19.35 5.16
N GLN A 93 -1.71 19.59 3.87
CA GLN A 93 -2.95 19.43 3.11
C GLN A 93 -2.65 18.84 1.74
N GLY A 94 -3.63 18.15 1.16
CA GLY A 94 -3.44 17.53 -0.15
C GLY A 94 -4.62 16.72 -0.64
N MET A 95 -4.34 15.88 -1.62
CA MET A 95 -5.30 14.98 -2.26
C MET A 95 -4.83 13.54 -2.18
N LEU A 96 -5.72 12.66 -1.75
CA LEU A 96 -5.58 11.22 -1.75
C LEU A 96 -6.46 10.65 -2.87
N ASP A 97 -5.89 9.85 -3.76
CA ASP A 97 -6.62 9.07 -4.76
C ASP A 97 -7.08 7.77 -4.11
N THR A 98 -8.39 7.59 -3.93
CA THR A 98 -8.97 6.42 -3.25
C THR A 98 -9.73 5.55 -4.25
N PRO A 99 -10.02 4.29 -3.91
CA PRO A 99 -10.88 3.44 -4.75
C PRO A 99 -12.24 4.07 -5.10
N GLU A 100 -12.74 4.97 -4.26
CA GLU A 100 -14.00 5.69 -4.41
C GLU A 100 -13.84 7.08 -5.09
N GLY A 101 -12.61 7.49 -5.38
CA GLY A 101 -12.27 8.75 -6.04
C GLY A 101 -11.36 9.66 -5.20
N LEU A 102 -11.18 10.89 -5.66
CA LEU A 102 -10.29 11.84 -5.00
C LEU A 102 -10.87 12.35 -3.67
N ARG A 103 -10.05 12.34 -2.63
CA ARG A 103 -10.38 12.87 -1.29
C ARG A 103 -9.37 13.91 -0.86
N SER A 104 -9.86 15.09 -0.52
CA SER A 104 -9.04 16.13 0.06
C SER A 104 -8.80 15.84 1.55
N PHE A 105 -7.60 16.12 2.05
CA PHE A 105 -7.26 15.95 3.46
C PHE A 105 -6.47 17.14 4.02
N GLU A 106 -6.51 17.27 5.35
CA GLU A 106 -5.60 18.10 6.11
C GLU A 106 -5.21 17.44 7.45
N GLY A 107 -4.05 17.77 7.99
CA GLY A 107 -3.58 17.27 9.28
C GLY A 107 -2.43 18.10 9.82
N THR A 108 -2.06 17.86 11.08
CA THR A 108 -0.86 18.47 11.68
C THR A 108 0.37 17.63 11.38
N THR A 109 1.59 18.16 11.57
CA THR A 109 2.82 17.36 11.39
C THR A 109 2.80 16.07 12.20
N GLY A 110 2.35 16.11 13.47
CA GLY A 110 2.25 14.93 14.33
C GLY A 110 1.22 13.89 13.86
N SER A 111 0.26 14.28 13.00
CA SER A 111 -0.71 13.36 12.41
C SER A 111 -0.07 12.39 11.39
N PHE A 112 1.17 12.66 10.98
CA PHE A 112 1.89 11.88 9.97
C PHE A 112 3.22 11.33 10.51
N ASP A 113 3.37 11.25 11.84
CA ASP A 113 4.56 10.68 12.46
C ASP A 113 4.83 9.26 11.96
N GLY A 114 6.09 8.99 11.57
CA GLY A 114 6.52 7.71 11.01
C GLY A 114 6.11 7.46 9.55
N VAL A 115 5.44 8.42 8.90
CA VAL A 115 4.97 8.31 7.52
C VAL A 115 5.64 9.34 6.62
N LYS A 116 6.01 8.94 5.40
CA LYS A 116 6.52 9.85 4.39
C LYS A 116 5.39 10.33 3.49
N LEU A 117 5.12 11.63 3.51
CA LEU A 117 4.18 12.29 2.61
C LEU A 117 4.84 12.65 1.29
N VAL A 118 4.92 11.68 0.38
CA VAL A 118 5.45 11.88 -0.98
C VAL A 118 4.42 11.45 -2.02
N PRO A 119 4.28 12.16 -3.16
CA PRO A 119 3.41 11.71 -4.25
C PRO A 119 3.72 10.27 -4.64
N GLY A 120 2.68 9.47 -4.87
CA GLY A 120 2.78 8.03 -5.12
C GLY A 120 2.84 7.16 -3.85
N ALA A 121 2.91 7.74 -2.66
CA ALA A 121 2.84 6.97 -1.42
C ALA A 121 1.42 6.43 -1.20
N ARG A 122 1.30 5.13 -0.92
CA ARG A 122 0.02 4.50 -0.54
C ARG A 122 -0.14 4.60 0.96
N LEU A 123 -1.19 5.27 1.43
CA LEU A 123 -1.40 5.60 2.83
C LEU A 123 -2.85 5.34 3.24
N ALA A 124 -3.05 5.02 4.52
CA ALA A 124 -4.34 5.09 5.18
C ALA A 124 -4.34 6.24 6.20
N PHE A 125 -5.38 7.06 6.17
CA PHE A 125 -5.62 8.13 7.11
C PHE A 125 -6.79 7.79 8.00
N PHE A 126 -6.65 8.16 9.27
CA PHE A 126 -7.63 7.90 10.32
C PHE A 126 -7.99 9.21 10.99
N GLY A 127 -9.28 9.47 11.17
CA GLY A 127 -9.73 10.76 11.63
C GLY A 127 -11.23 10.96 11.46
N ARG A 128 -11.63 12.13 10.98
CA ARG A 128 -13.04 12.51 10.81
C ARG A 128 -13.24 13.31 9.53
N ALA A 129 -14.33 13.05 8.83
CA ALA A 129 -14.75 13.90 7.73
C ALA A 129 -15.47 15.15 8.25
N SER A 130 -15.14 16.31 7.69
CA SER A 130 -15.92 17.53 7.89
C SER A 130 -17.19 17.50 7.04
N ARG A 131 -18.18 18.34 7.38
CA ARG A 131 -19.40 18.49 6.57
C ARG A 131 -19.13 19.05 5.17
N GLU A 132 -17.97 19.65 4.97
CA GLU A 132 -17.53 20.26 3.70
C GLU A 132 -16.72 19.27 2.84
N GLY A 133 -16.56 18.02 3.28
CA GLY A 133 -15.87 16.97 2.53
C GLY A 133 -14.35 16.92 2.73
N MET A 134 -13.80 17.77 3.61
CA MET A 134 -12.39 17.75 4.02
C MET A 134 -12.16 16.66 5.08
N PHE A 135 -11.19 15.76 4.86
CA PHE A 135 -10.82 14.76 5.85
C PHE A 135 -9.75 15.30 6.82
N HIS A 136 -10.07 15.40 8.11
CA HIS A 136 -9.12 15.81 9.15
C HIS A 136 -8.37 14.60 9.69
N VAL A 137 -7.09 14.48 9.35
CA VAL A 137 -6.23 13.38 9.72
C VAL A 137 -5.79 13.52 11.18
N SER A 138 -6.09 12.49 11.98
CA SER A 138 -5.59 12.35 13.35
C SER A 138 -4.27 11.58 13.38
N TRP A 139 -4.19 10.48 12.63
CA TRP A 139 -2.97 9.70 12.44
C TRP A 139 -2.98 8.98 11.07
N ALA A 140 -1.83 8.49 10.63
CA ALA A 140 -1.65 7.84 9.33
C ALA A 140 -0.87 6.52 9.44
N LEU A 141 -1.08 5.64 8.46
CA LEU A 141 -0.40 4.35 8.32
C LEU A 141 0.11 4.19 6.89
N PRO A 142 1.38 3.78 6.67
CA PRO A 142 1.85 3.43 5.34
C PRO A 142 1.24 2.11 4.87
N LEU A 143 0.79 2.06 3.62
CA LEU A 143 0.24 0.86 3.00
C LEU A 143 1.28 0.18 2.12
N GLY A 144 1.68 -1.00 2.56
CA GLY A 144 2.66 -1.86 1.95
C GLY A 144 2.74 -3.16 2.76
N PRO A 145 3.84 -3.90 2.69
CA PRO A 145 4.01 -5.10 3.49
C PRO A 145 3.79 -4.80 4.98
N THR A 146 2.79 -5.46 5.56
CA THR A 146 2.41 -5.29 6.96
C THR A 146 2.53 -6.63 7.67
N LEU A 147 3.27 -6.65 8.77
CA LEU A 147 3.48 -7.84 9.59
C LEU A 147 2.30 -8.00 10.55
N LEU A 148 1.56 -9.10 10.41
CA LEU A 148 0.48 -9.50 11.32
C LEU A 148 0.98 -10.63 12.20
N ILE A 149 0.87 -10.46 13.51
CA ILE A 149 1.45 -11.37 14.50
C ILE A 149 0.32 -11.91 15.36
N THR A 150 0.23 -13.22 15.53
CA THR A 150 -0.69 -13.84 16.50
C THR A 150 0.12 -14.22 17.74
N PRO A 151 0.16 -13.36 18.78
CA PRO A 151 0.97 -13.61 19.96
C PRO A 151 0.41 -14.77 20.79
N ASP A 152 1.32 -15.52 21.40
CA ASP A 152 1.08 -16.44 22.52
C ASP A 152 1.62 -15.75 23.79
N PRO A 153 0.95 -15.82 24.94
CA PRO A 153 1.50 -15.33 26.21
C PRO A 153 2.97 -15.72 26.46
N GLN A 154 3.40 -16.91 26.01
CA GLN A 154 4.77 -17.39 26.18
C GLN A 154 5.79 -16.74 25.25
N ASN A 155 5.37 -16.16 24.12
CA ASN A 155 6.28 -15.64 23.08
C ASN A 155 6.34 -14.10 23.01
N LEU A 156 5.63 -13.37 23.88
CA LEU A 156 5.64 -11.90 23.88
C LEU A 156 7.04 -11.30 24.05
N GLN A 157 7.87 -11.87 24.93
CA GLN A 157 9.25 -11.42 25.11
C GLN A 157 10.12 -11.71 23.89
N ALA A 158 9.89 -12.84 23.22
CA ALA A 158 10.58 -13.17 21.98
C ALA A 158 10.19 -12.22 20.85
N ILE A 159 8.89 -11.95 20.66
CA ILE A 159 8.39 -10.97 19.69
C ILE A 159 9.03 -9.61 19.93
N LYS A 160 9.05 -9.14 21.18
CA LYS A 160 9.71 -7.89 21.56
C LYS A 160 11.19 -7.93 21.18
N SER A 161 11.94 -8.94 21.60
CA SER A 161 13.38 -9.06 21.31
C SER A 161 13.72 -9.10 19.81
N VAL A 162 12.79 -9.60 18.98
CA VAL A 162 13.00 -9.63 17.54
C VAL A 162 12.76 -8.26 16.89
N LEU A 163 11.71 -7.56 17.31
CA LEU A 163 11.29 -6.30 16.69
C LEU A 163 11.91 -5.05 17.34
N GLU A 164 12.44 -5.17 18.55
CA GLU A 164 13.00 -4.05 19.29
C GLU A 164 14.12 -3.37 18.49
N ASN A 165 13.96 -2.05 18.29
CA ASN A 165 14.87 -1.19 17.55
C ASN A 165 14.99 -1.47 16.04
N GLU A 166 14.08 -2.24 15.44
CA GLU A 166 14.05 -2.34 13.96
C GLU A 166 13.73 -0.98 13.33
N GLY A 167 12.75 -0.23 13.86
CA GLY A 167 12.49 1.17 13.49
C GLY A 167 12.21 1.40 11.99
N GLY A 168 11.72 0.37 11.29
CA GLY A 168 11.56 0.37 9.84
C GLY A 168 10.29 1.06 9.35
N SER A 169 9.91 0.75 8.11
CA SER A 169 8.75 1.34 7.43
C SER A 169 7.56 0.38 7.27
N LYS A 170 7.74 -0.91 7.59
CA LYS A 170 6.70 -1.94 7.48
C LYS A 170 5.99 -2.07 8.82
N ALA A 171 4.73 -1.67 8.87
CA ALA A 171 3.96 -1.69 10.09
C ALA A 171 3.87 -3.11 10.67
N ALA A 172 3.85 -3.21 12.01
CA ALA A 172 3.68 -4.45 12.74
C ALA A 172 2.45 -4.37 13.64
N ILE A 173 1.60 -5.40 13.59
CA ILE A 173 0.31 -5.44 14.27
C ILE A 173 0.19 -6.76 15.04
N LEU A 174 -0.17 -6.67 16.32
CA LEU A 174 -0.55 -7.83 17.13
C LEU A 174 -2.05 -8.08 16.99
N LEU A 175 -2.41 -9.35 16.81
CA LEU A 175 -3.78 -9.83 16.69
C LEU A 175 -4.19 -10.52 18.01
N PHE A 176 -4.91 -9.82 18.88
CA PHE A 176 -5.43 -10.38 20.14
C PHE A 176 -6.89 -10.79 19.97
N GLY A 177 -7.13 -12.03 19.54
CA GLY A 177 -8.47 -12.47 19.15
C GLY A 177 -8.94 -11.66 17.94
N GLU A 178 -9.98 -10.85 18.11
CA GLU A 178 -10.51 -9.95 17.06
C GLU A 178 -9.92 -8.52 17.11
N ALA A 179 -9.08 -8.22 18.10
CA ALA A 179 -8.51 -6.89 18.28
C ALA A 179 -7.18 -6.74 17.55
N TYR A 180 -7.08 -5.68 16.73
CA TYR A 180 -5.85 -5.29 16.03
C TYR A 180 -5.12 -4.23 16.87
N HIS A 181 -3.89 -4.52 17.29
CA HIS A 181 -3.06 -3.61 18.05
C HIS A 181 -1.83 -3.20 17.23
N LEU A 182 -1.87 -2.01 16.64
CA LEU A 182 -0.74 -1.43 15.93
C LEU A 182 0.41 -1.13 16.89
N LEU A 183 1.57 -1.69 16.62
CA LEU A 183 2.76 -1.43 17.42
C LEU A 183 3.37 -0.05 17.11
N PRO A 184 4.01 0.60 18.10
CA PRO A 184 4.79 1.81 17.87
C PRO A 184 5.86 1.63 16.79
N GLN A 185 6.24 2.73 16.12
CA GLN A 185 7.17 2.73 14.99
C GLN A 185 8.52 2.04 15.29
N GLN A 186 9.01 2.10 16.53
CA GLN A 186 10.25 1.42 16.94
C GLN A 186 10.24 -0.10 16.73
N PHE A 187 9.05 -0.72 16.61
CA PHE A 187 8.85 -2.15 16.35
C PHE A 187 8.47 -2.45 14.89
N TRP A 188 8.43 -1.43 14.03
CA TRP A 188 8.17 -1.63 12.60
C TRP A 188 9.37 -2.28 11.93
N VAL A 189 9.10 -3.17 10.98
CA VAL A 189 10.11 -4.02 10.38
C VAL A 189 10.89 -3.24 9.33
N ALA A 190 12.22 -3.26 9.44
CA ALA A 190 13.10 -2.77 8.38
C ALA A 190 13.35 -3.89 7.36
N ASP A 191 13.84 -5.04 7.86
CA ASP A 191 14.23 -6.20 7.06
C ASP A 191 13.26 -7.37 7.27
N ALA A 192 12.41 -7.62 6.26
CA ALA A 192 11.43 -8.70 6.32
C ALA A 192 12.08 -10.08 6.34
N GLY A 193 13.21 -10.28 5.65
CA GLY A 193 13.90 -11.56 5.57
C GLY A 193 14.50 -11.96 6.92
N LYS A 194 15.26 -11.04 7.53
CA LYS A 194 15.85 -11.23 8.86
C LYS A 194 14.78 -11.49 9.94
N VAL A 195 13.70 -10.70 9.96
CA VAL A 195 12.60 -10.91 10.92
C VAL A 195 11.91 -12.25 10.69
N GLN A 196 11.70 -12.65 9.43
CA GLN A 196 11.10 -13.93 9.09
C GLN A 196 11.91 -15.12 9.61
N GLU A 197 13.24 -15.07 9.45
CA GLU A 197 14.15 -16.11 9.95
C GLU A 197 14.10 -16.21 11.47
N ARG A 198 14.15 -15.08 12.18
CA ARG A 198 14.07 -15.06 13.65
C ARG A 198 12.71 -15.53 14.16
N PHE A 199 11.61 -15.10 13.55
CA PHE A 199 10.27 -15.56 13.94
C PHE A 199 10.09 -17.07 13.73
N LYS A 200 10.67 -17.64 12.67
CA LYS A 200 10.68 -19.10 12.46
C LYS A 200 11.49 -19.82 13.55
N ALA A 201 12.66 -19.30 13.91
CA ALA A 201 13.49 -19.88 14.97
C ALA A 201 12.77 -19.90 16.33
N GLU A 202 12.07 -18.81 16.65
CA GLU A 202 11.29 -18.66 17.90
C GLU A 202 9.88 -19.28 17.84
N ARG A 203 9.52 -19.93 16.71
CA ARG A 203 8.19 -20.53 16.47
C ARG A 203 7.02 -19.56 16.70
N ILE A 204 7.22 -18.29 16.37
CA ILE A 204 6.19 -17.25 16.44
C ILE A 204 5.24 -17.41 15.26
N VAL A 205 3.93 -17.31 15.50
CA VAL A 205 2.90 -17.35 14.44
C VAL A 205 2.71 -15.95 13.87
N TYR A 206 2.89 -15.81 12.57
CA TYR A 206 2.76 -14.54 11.86
C TYR A 206 2.29 -14.75 10.41
N THR A 207 1.85 -13.66 9.79
CA THR A 207 1.53 -13.58 8.37
C THR A 207 1.91 -12.21 7.85
N TRP A 208 2.37 -12.14 6.60
CA TRP A 208 2.59 -10.88 5.91
C TRP A 208 1.36 -10.54 5.08
N LEU A 209 0.71 -9.41 5.38
CA LEU A 209 -0.19 -8.78 4.43
C LEU A 209 0.65 -8.03 3.40
N ASP A 210 0.93 -8.72 2.29
CA ASP A 210 1.72 -8.20 1.18
C ASP A 210 1.05 -8.58 -0.17
N PRO A 211 -0.08 -7.93 -0.50
CA PRO A 211 -0.88 -8.27 -1.68
C PRO A 211 -0.11 -8.10 -3.00
N TRP A 212 0.96 -7.29 -2.98
CA TRP A 212 1.76 -6.95 -4.14
C TRP A 212 3.12 -7.67 -4.16
N LYS A 213 3.39 -8.57 -3.19
CA LYS A 213 4.63 -9.34 -3.05
C LYS A 213 5.89 -8.48 -3.03
N GLU A 214 5.83 -7.33 -2.38
CA GLU A 214 6.94 -6.37 -2.27
C GLU A 214 8.06 -6.85 -1.35
N ASN A 215 7.79 -7.80 -0.44
CA ASN A 215 8.82 -8.46 0.38
C ASN A 215 9.64 -9.51 -0.38
N VAL A 216 9.20 -9.91 -1.58
CA VAL A 216 9.91 -10.92 -2.39
C VAL A 216 10.88 -10.19 -3.35
N PRO A 217 12.18 -10.51 -3.33
CA PRO A 217 13.15 -10.00 -4.29
C PRO A 217 12.85 -10.45 -5.72
#